data_AF-A0A4R8TCN9-F1
#
_entry.id   AF-A0A4R8TCN9-F1
#
_cell.length_a   1.000
_cell.length_b   1.000
_cell.length_c   1.000
_cell.angle_alpha   90.00
_cell.angle_beta   90.00
_cell.angle_gamma   90.00
#
_symmetry.space_group_name_H-M   'P 1'
#
loop_
_entity.id
_entity.type
_entity.pdbx_description
1 polymer ?
#
loop_
_entity_poly.entity_id
_entity_poly.type
_entity_poly.pdbx_seq_one_letter_code
_entity_poly.pdbx_strand_id
1 'polypeptide(L)'
;MASKIDWLRALELANLLGIAHLAGYHYASDQIAVPNMLKLRDESAVIDQWIRGWDVGRKYGPAMVSGTAAIFGFLAWKDGLRSSAFPYHLAASILVGLIAPYTQLRVFAVNDKLLAEHETIASRRKKTDDTDGTTSIEELHGWVAEWKRLDFHRQLMS
;
A
#
# COMPACT_ATOMS: atom_id res chain seq x y z
N MET A 1 -13.88 42.33 7.72
CA MET A 1 -13.36 41.76 6.46
C MET A 1 -13.08 40.29 6.71
N ALA A 2 -13.88 39.37 6.16
CA ALA A 2 -13.54 37.96 6.19
C ALA A 2 -12.31 37.74 5.29
N SER A 3 -11.24 37.15 5.81
CA SER A 3 -10.10 36.76 4.97
C SER A 3 -10.61 35.77 3.92
N LYS A 4 -10.31 36.04 2.64
CA LYS A 4 -10.58 35.07 1.60
C LYS A 4 -9.70 33.85 1.86
N ILE A 5 -10.32 32.67 2.00
CA ILE A 5 -9.60 31.41 2.17
C ILE A 5 -8.71 31.21 0.94
N ASP A 6 -7.42 30.97 1.18
CA ASP A 6 -6.50 30.53 0.16
C ASP A 6 -6.73 29.03 -0.09
N TRP A 7 -7.54 28.74 -1.10
CA TRP A 7 -7.92 27.37 -1.44
C TRP A 7 -6.75 26.51 -1.91
N LEU A 8 -5.67 27.09 -2.43
CA LEU A 8 -4.49 26.32 -2.83
C LEU A 8 -3.73 25.82 -1.61
N ARG A 9 -3.54 26.68 -0.60
CA ARG A 9 -2.94 26.28 0.68
C ARG A 9 -3.82 25.28 1.44
N ALA A 10 -5.14 25.45 1.40
CA ALA A 10 -6.07 24.51 2.00
C ALA A 10 -5.97 23.12 1.33
N LEU A 11 -5.87 23.08 -0.01
CA LEU A 11 -5.70 21.86 -0.79
C LEU A 11 -4.36 21.18 -0.49
N GLU A 12 -3.26 21.96 -0.45
CA GLU A 12 -1.93 21.45 -0.11
C GLU A 12 -1.92 20.84 1.29
N LEU A 13 -2.46 21.54 2.29
CA LEU A 13 -2.57 21.04 3.66
C LEU A 13 -3.39 19.75 3.73
N ALA A 14 -4.55 19.71 3.05
CA ALA A 14 -5.38 18.51 3.01
C ALA A 14 -4.64 17.32 2.39
N ASN A 15 -3.87 17.55 1.32
CA ASN A 15 -3.07 16.52 0.67
C ASN A 15 -1.93 16.02 1.57
N LEU A 16 -1.23 16.93 2.25
CA LEU A 16 -0.17 16.59 3.22
C LEU A 16 -0.73 15.76 4.39
N LEU A 17 -1.92 16.09 4.90
CA LEU A 17 -2.59 15.28 5.92
C LEU A 17 -2.95 13.88 5.39
N GLY A 18 -3.39 13.78 4.12
CA GLY A 18 -3.65 12.51 3.45
C GLY A 18 -2.41 11.61 3.39
N ILE A 19 -1.25 12.19 3.04
CA ILE A 19 0.03 11.46 3.01
C ILE A 19 0.48 11.09 4.41
N ALA A 20 0.37 11.99 5.38
CA ALA A 20 0.72 11.69 6.76
C ALA A 20 -0.12 10.52 7.32
N HIS A 21 -1.41 10.47 6.99
CA HIS A 21 -2.27 9.35 7.32
C HIS A 21 -1.79 8.05 6.64
N LEU A 22 -1.46 8.11 5.34
CA LEU A 22 -0.96 6.96 4.60
C LEU A 22 0.37 6.43 5.18
N ALA A 23 1.29 7.32 5.54
CA ALA A 23 2.54 6.97 6.22
C ALA A 23 2.29 6.28 7.58
N GLY A 24 1.31 6.76 8.36
CA GLY A 24 0.91 6.11 9.61
C GLY A 24 0.33 4.72 9.40
N TYR A 25 -0.53 4.55 8.39
CA TYR A 25 -1.09 3.24 7.99
C TYR A 25 0.02 2.25 7.61
N HIS A 26 0.95 2.69 6.77
CA HIS A 26 2.12 1.93 6.35
C HIS A 26 3.03 1.53 7.52
N TYR A 27 3.35 2.49 8.41
CA TYR A 27 4.14 2.21 9.60
C TYR A 27 3.50 1.14 10.49
N ALA A 28 2.19 1.24 10.73
CA ALA A 28 1.47 0.26 11.53
C ALA A 28 1.47 -1.13 10.87
N SER A 29 1.32 -1.20 9.55
CA SER A 29 1.45 -2.45 8.79
C SER A 29 2.83 -3.08 9.00
N ASP A 30 3.90 -2.33 8.74
CA ASP A 30 5.26 -2.87 8.65
C ASP A 30 5.92 -3.17 10.00
N GLN A 31 5.64 -2.34 11.01
CA GLN A 31 6.28 -2.46 12.32
C GLN A 31 5.48 -3.30 13.30
N ILE A 32 4.16 -3.43 13.09
CA ILE A 32 3.27 -4.11 14.03
C ILE A 32 2.62 -5.32 13.36
N ALA A 33 1.85 -5.11 12.29
CA ALA A 33 1.03 -6.19 11.73
C ALA A 33 1.88 -7.31 11.11
N VAL A 34 2.78 -6.99 10.18
CA VAL A 34 3.57 -8.02 9.48
C VAL A 34 4.51 -8.80 10.40
N PRO A 35 5.29 -8.17 11.31
CA PRO A 35 6.13 -8.92 12.23
C PRO A 35 5.34 -9.86 13.14
N ASN A 36 4.09 -9.52 13.47
CA ASN A 36 3.21 -10.41 14.23
C ASN A 36 2.68 -11.56 13.36
N MET A 37 2.34 -11.31 12.09
CA MET A 37 1.98 -12.38 11.14
C MET A 37 3.12 -13.39 10.98
N LEU A 38 4.37 -12.94 10.83
CA LEU A 38 5.54 -13.81 10.67
C LEU A 38 5.93 -14.63 11.92
N LYS A 39 5.28 -14.39 13.07
CA LYS A 39 5.45 -15.18 14.29
C LYS A 39 4.41 -16.29 14.44
N LEU A 40 3.35 -16.25 13.62
CA LEU A 40 2.33 -17.27 13.64
C LEU A 40 2.91 -18.58 13.12
N ARG A 41 2.31 -19.70 13.56
CA ARG A 41 2.70 -21.05 13.13
C ARG A 41 1.63 -21.74 12.30
N ASP A 42 0.46 -21.11 12.20
CA ASP A 42 -0.70 -21.61 11.47
C ASP A 42 -0.80 -20.87 10.14
N GLU A 43 -0.73 -21.62 9.04
CA GLU A 43 -0.79 -21.10 7.66
C GLU A 43 -2.09 -20.33 7.41
N SER A 44 -3.19 -20.89 7.94
CA SER A 44 -4.52 -20.30 7.89
C SER A 44 -4.56 -18.91 8.53
N ALA A 45 -4.03 -18.77 9.75
CA ALA A 45 -3.99 -17.50 10.45
C ALA A 45 -3.10 -16.46 9.76
N VAL A 46 -1.96 -16.87 9.19
CA VAL A 46 -1.07 -15.96 8.44
C VAL A 46 -1.81 -15.38 7.23
N ILE A 47 -2.43 -16.23 6.42
CA ILE A 47 -3.15 -15.83 5.22
C ILE A 47 -4.39 -14.99 5.56
N ASP A 48 -5.16 -15.36 6.58
CA ASP A 48 -6.35 -14.61 6.99
C ASP A 48 -6.01 -13.20 7.52
N GLN A 49 -4.86 -13.02 8.17
CA GLN A 49 -4.38 -11.70 8.57
C GLN A 49 -3.91 -10.89 7.36
N TRP A 50 -3.17 -11.51 6.44
CA TRP A 50 -2.68 -10.86 5.24
C TRP A 50 -3.83 -10.41 4.33
N ILE A 51 -4.82 -11.27 4.06
CA ILE A 51 -5.93 -10.96 3.14
C ILE A 51 -6.73 -9.75 3.61
N ARG A 52 -6.89 -9.59 4.93
CA ARG A 52 -7.54 -8.41 5.50
C ARG A 52 -6.77 -7.13 5.19
N GLY A 53 -5.45 -7.13 5.35
CA GLY A 53 -4.59 -6.01 4.98
C GLY A 53 -4.67 -5.70 3.48
N TRP A 54 -4.59 -6.75 2.66
CA TRP A 54 -4.71 -6.68 1.20
C TRP A 54 -6.05 -6.06 0.75
N ASP A 55 -7.18 -6.48 1.34
CA ASP A 55 -8.51 -6.00 0.97
C ASP A 55 -8.73 -4.52 1.27
N VAL A 56 -8.14 -4.02 2.37
CA VAL A 56 -8.12 -2.59 2.67
C VAL A 56 -7.22 -1.87 1.66
N GLY A 57 -5.99 -2.34 1.49
CA GLY A 57 -4.99 -1.70 0.62
C GLY A 57 -5.43 -1.61 -0.84
N ARG A 58 -6.07 -2.65 -1.40
CA ARG A 58 -6.50 -2.67 -2.80
C ARG A 58 -7.69 -1.73 -3.10
N LYS A 59 -8.49 -1.39 -2.09
CA LYS A 59 -9.62 -0.44 -2.21
C LYS A 59 -9.17 0.99 -1.93
N TYR A 60 -8.39 1.17 -0.87
CA TYR A 60 -7.97 2.48 -0.36
C TYR A 60 -6.76 3.04 -1.11
N GLY A 61 -5.75 2.19 -1.38
CA GLY A 61 -4.47 2.58 -1.94
C GLY A 61 -4.56 3.29 -3.30
N PRO A 62 -5.26 2.73 -4.31
CA PRO A 62 -5.35 3.37 -5.63
C PRO A 62 -5.98 4.77 -5.58
N ALA A 63 -7.00 4.96 -4.75
CA ALA A 63 -7.67 6.26 -4.59
C ALA A 63 -6.73 7.30 -3.96
N MET A 64 -6.01 6.91 -2.90
CA MET A 64 -5.05 7.78 -2.22
C MET A 64 -3.89 8.16 -3.11
N VAL A 65 -3.22 7.16 -3.70
CA VAL A 65 -2.04 7.38 -4.56
C VAL A 65 -2.39 8.25 -5.76
N SER A 66 -3.46 7.91 -6.48
CA SER A 66 -3.86 8.66 -7.68
C SER A 66 -4.33 10.07 -7.34
N GLY A 67 -5.11 10.22 -6.27
CA GLY A 67 -5.60 11.51 -5.80
C GLY A 67 -4.47 12.43 -5.37
N THR A 68 -3.54 11.93 -4.55
CA THR A 68 -2.40 12.70 -4.06
C THR A 68 -1.43 13.07 -5.18
N ALA A 69 -1.12 12.14 -6.09
CA ALA A 69 -0.27 12.41 -7.25
C ALA A 69 -0.89 13.50 -8.14
N ALA A 70 -2.20 13.44 -8.39
CA ALA A 70 -2.93 14.44 -9.18
C ALA A 70 -2.95 15.81 -8.51
N ILE A 71 -3.17 15.87 -7.19
CA ILE A 71 -3.17 17.14 -6.45
C ILE A 71 -1.78 17.79 -6.50
N PHE A 72 -0.71 17.03 -6.26
CA PHE A 72 0.63 17.58 -6.41
C PHE A 72 0.96 18.00 -7.83
N GLY A 73 0.51 17.24 -8.84
CA GLY A 73 0.68 17.64 -10.23
C GLY A 73 -0.03 18.96 -10.55
N PHE A 74 -1.24 19.13 -10.01
CA PHE A 74 -2.00 20.37 -10.14
C PHE A 74 -1.32 21.54 -9.42
N LEU A 75 -0.80 21.34 -8.20
CA LEU A 75 -0.07 22.36 -7.45
C LEU A 75 1.23 22.75 -8.18
N ALA A 76 1.99 21.79 -8.69
CA ALA A 76 3.17 22.05 -9.51
C ALA A 76 2.81 22.88 -10.76
N TRP A 77 1.74 22.50 -11.47
CA TRP A 77 1.27 23.27 -12.62
C TRP A 77 0.89 24.71 -12.25
N LYS A 78 0.26 24.91 -11.09
CA LYS A 78 -0.15 26.23 -10.57
C LYS A 78 1.02 27.10 -10.14
N ASP A 79 2.03 26.52 -9.52
CA ASP A 79 3.25 27.17 -9.07
C ASP A 79 4.07 27.73 -10.24
N GLY A 80 4.17 26.96 -11.32
CA GLY A 80 4.96 27.29 -12.51
C GLY A 80 6.47 27.26 -12.26
N LEU A 81 7.25 27.23 -13.35
CA LEU A 81 8.71 26.99 -13.33
C LEU A 81 9.55 28.00 -12.52
N ARG A 82 8.96 29.14 -12.14
CA ARG A 82 9.64 30.20 -11.39
C ARG A 82 9.43 30.10 -9.88
N SER A 83 8.49 29.27 -9.43
CA SER A 83 8.24 29.03 -8.00
C SER A 83 9.33 28.13 -7.43
N SER A 84 9.75 28.41 -6.19
CA SER A 84 10.62 27.52 -5.43
C SER A 84 9.92 26.23 -5.00
N ALA A 85 8.58 26.20 -4.95
CA ALA A 85 7.79 25.03 -4.57
C ALA A 85 7.53 24.06 -5.74
N PHE A 86 7.60 24.55 -6.99
CA PHE A 86 7.44 23.76 -8.21
C PHE A 86 8.21 22.41 -8.23
N PRO A 87 9.54 22.37 -8.00
CA PRO A 87 10.28 21.11 -8.09
C PRO A 87 9.83 20.09 -7.05
N TYR A 88 9.37 20.53 -5.88
CA TYR A 88 8.91 19.65 -4.81
C TYR A 88 7.55 19.03 -5.13
N HIS A 89 6.57 19.83 -5.57
CA HIS A 89 5.27 19.29 -5.99
C HIS A 89 5.40 18.40 -7.22
N LEU A 90 6.26 18.75 -8.18
CA LEU A 90 6.49 17.91 -9.35
C LEU A 90 7.11 16.56 -8.95
N ALA A 91 8.16 16.58 -8.11
CA ALA A 91 8.80 15.36 -7.63
C ALA A 91 7.81 14.49 -6.85
N ALA A 92 7.02 15.08 -5.95
CA ALA A 92 6.01 14.34 -5.19
C ALA A 92 4.93 13.73 -6.10
N SER A 93 4.46 14.47 -7.11
CA SER A 93 3.51 13.95 -8.10
C SER A 93 4.05 12.73 -8.85
N ILE A 94 5.31 12.80 -9.29
CA ILE A 94 5.96 11.70 -10.02
C ILE A 94 6.21 10.51 -9.09
N LEU A 95 6.80 10.71 -7.91
CA LEU A 95 7.13 9.63 -6.98
C LEU A 95 5.86 8.87 -6.54
N VAL A 96 4.84 9.60 -6.09
CA VAL A 96 3.56 8.99 -5.72
C VAL A 96 2.93 8.33 -6.94
N GLY A 97 2.95 8.98 -8.12
CA GLY A 97 2.45 8.41 -9.37
C GLY A 97 3.12 7.09 -9.77
N LEU A 98 4.41 6.92 -9.48
CA LEU A 98 5.18 5.69 -9.77
C LEU A 98 4.81 4.50 -8.87
N ILE A 99 4.09 4.72 -7.76
CA ILE A 99 3.62 3.64 -6.89
C ILE A 99 2.71 2.68 -7.67
N ALA A 100 1.83 3.19 -8.54
CA ALA A 100 0.90 2.36 -9.31
C ALA A 100 1.62 1.38 -10.27
N PRO A 101 2.50 1.84 -11.20
CA PRO A 101 3.23 0.93 -12.08
C PRO A 101 4.19 0.02 -11.30
N TYR A 102 4.83 0.51 -10.22
CA TYR A 102 5.64 -0.34 -9.36
C TYR A 102 4.83 -1.48 -8.74
N THR A 103 3.62 -1.17 -8.26
CA THR A 103 2.71 -2.17 -7.67
C THR A 103 2.35 -3.24 -8.67
N GLN A 104 2.00 -2.85 -9.89
CA GLN A 104 1.66 -3.78 -10.97
C GLN A 104 2.83 -4.68 -11.36
N LEU A 105 4.03 -4.11 -11.49
CA LEU A 105 5.20 -4.85 -12.00
C LEU A 105 5.88 -5.73 -10.94
N ARG A 106 5.75 -5.40 -9.66
CA ARG A 106 6.53 -6.07 -8.59
C ARG A 106 5.65 -6.73 -7.54
N VAL A 107 4.61 -6.05 -7.06
CA VAL A 107 3.82 -6.51 -5.91
C VAL A 107 2.80 -7.56 -6.35
N PHE A 108 2.17 -7.39 -7.52
CA PHE A 108 1.12 -8.30 -7.99
C PHE A 108 1.58 -9.76 -8.05
N ALA A 109 2.79 -10.04 -8.52
CA ALA A 109 3.33 -11.41 -8.57
C ALA A 109 3.36 -12.11 -7.20
N VAL A 110 3.58 -11.37 -6.11
CA VAL A 110 3.57 -11.92 -4.74
C VAL A 110 2.14 -12.03 -4.21
N ASN A 111 1.29 -11.04 -4.50
CA ASN A 111 -0.12 -11.09 -4.12
C ASN A 111 -0.85 -12.26 -4.77
N ASP A 112 -0.55 -12.56 -6.04
CA ASP A 112 -1.17 -13.67 -6.76
C ASP A 112 -0.86 -15.02 -6.09
N LYS A 113 0.38 -15.20 -5.59
CA LYS A 113 0.74 -16.39 -4.80
C LYS A 113 -0.04 -16.49 -3.50
N LEU A 114 -0.13 -15.39 -2.75
CA LEU A 114 -0.84 -15.34 -1.48
C LEU A 114 -2.37 -15.48 -1.66
N LEU A 115 -2.92 -14.97 -2.77
CA LEU A 115 -4.33 -15.17 -3.14
C LEU A 115 -4.61 -16.63 -3.49
N ALA A 116 -3.74 -17.26 -4.28
CA ALA A 116 -3.88 -18.67 -4.62
C ALA A 116 -3.84 -19.54 -3.36
N GLU A 117 -2.93 -19.25 -2.42
CA GLU A 117 -2.87 -19.99 -1.15
C GLU A 117 -4.14 -19.78 -0.29
N HIS A 118 -4.68 -18.55 -0.26
CA HIS A 118 -5.96 -18.28 0.38
C HIS A 118 -7.11 -19.10 -0.20
N GLU A 119 -7.17 -19.25 -1.52
CA GLU A 119 -8.17 -20.09 -2.19
C GLU A 119 -7.98 -21.59 -1.87
N THR A 120 -6.73 -22.06 -1.81
CA THR A 120 -6.39 -23.44 -1.42
C THR A 120 -6.85 -23.73 0.01
N ILE A 121 -6.48 -22.87 0.96
CA ILE A 121 -6.87 -23.00 2.37
C ILE A 121 -8.40 -22.94 2.53
N ALA A 122 -9.06 -21.99 1.85
CA ALA A 122 -10.52 -21.85 1.89
C ALA A 122 -11.25 -23.08 1.30
N SER A 123 -10.67 -23.70 0.26
CA SER A 123 -11.21 -24.92 -0.35
C SER A 123 -11.05 -26.13 0.56
N ARG A 124 -9.92 -26.26 1.26
CA ARG A 124 -9.70 -27.33 2.24
C ARG A 124 -10.66 -27.21 3.42
N ARG A 125 -10.90 -26.01 3.96
CA ARG A 125 -11.90 -25.80 5.04
C ARG A 125 -13.31 -26.31 4.68
N LYS A 126 -13.64 -26.40 3.38
CA LYS A 126 -14.93 -26.90 2.89
C LYS A 126 -14.95 -28.42 2.63
N LYS A 127 -13.79 -29.05 2.45
CA LYS A 127 -13.68 -30.51 2.21
C LYS A 127 -13.18 -31.17 3.49
N THR A 128 -13.88 -32.19 3.99
CA THR A 128 -13.47 -33.01 5.15
C THR A 128 -12.30 -33.95 4.85
N ASP A 129 -11.59 -33.76 3.75
CA ASP A 129 -10.56 -34.69 3.27
C ASP A 129 -9.18 -34.03 3.34
N ASP A 130 -8.23 -34.75 3.94
CA ASP A 130 -6.82 -34.36 4.11
C ASP A 130 -6.09 -34.46 2.77
N THR A 131 -6.39 -33.57 1.82
CA THR A 131 -5.52 -33.40 0.66
C THR A 131 -4.26 -32.66 1.06
N ASP A 132 -3.15 -33.39 1.07
CA ASP A 132 -1.77 -32.93 1.17
C ASP A 132 -1.46 -31.91 0.05
N GLY A 133 -0.81 -30.80 0.37
CA GLY A 133 -0.45 -29.78 -0.64
C GLY A 133 -0.66 -28.31 -0.26
N THR A 134 -0.58 -27.94 1.03
CA THR A 134 -0.41 -26.51 1.37
C THR A 134 1.04 -26.08 1.18
N THR A 135 1.23 -24.81 0.86
CA THR A 135 2.55 -24.19 0.91
C THR A 135 3.06 -24.28 2.34
N SER A 136 4.31 -24.71 2.54
CA SER A 136 4.85 -24.80 3.90
C SER A 136 4.83 -23.44 4.59
N ILE A 137 4.63 -23.44 5.90
CA ILE A 137 4.67 -22.22 6.71
C ILE A 137 5.95 -21.40 6.48
N GLU A 138 7.11 -22.04 6.24
CA GLU A 138 8.36 -21.35 5.92
C GLU A 138 8.30 -20.62 4.58
N GLU A 139 7.74 -21.26 3.54
CA GLU A 139 7.60 -20.64 2.22
C GLU A 139 6.57 -19.50 2.26
N LEU A 140 5.46 -19.70 2.97
CA LEU A 140 4.45 -18.69 3.19
C LEU A 140 5.02 -17.46 3.93
N HIS A 141 5.83 -17.68 4.97
CA HIS A 141 6.58 -16.61 5.62
C HIS A 141 7.53 -15.89 4.66
N GLY A 142 8.18 -16.62 3.76
CA GLY A 142 9.00 -16.05 2.70
C GLY A 142 8.22 -15.10 1.80
N TRP A 143 7.01 -15.49 1.37
CA TRP A 143 6.15 -14.63 0.55
C TRP A 143 5.64 -13.41 1.29
N VAL A 144 5.24 -13.55 2.56
CA VAL A 144 4.81 -12.41 3.40
C VAL A 144 5.98 -11.45 3.67
N ALA A 145 7.19 -11.96 3.90
CA ALA A 145 8.39 -11.16 4.07
C ALA A 145 8.75 -10.39 2.78
N GLU A 146 8.63 -11.04 1.63
CA GLU A 146 8.84 -10.40 0.33
C GLU A 146 7.78 -9.34 0.06
N TRP A 147 6.50 -9.63 0.36
CA TRP A 147 5.41 -8.66 0.26
C TRP A 147 5.70 -7.41 1.08
N LYS A 148 6.15 -7.57 2.33
CA LYS A 148 6.59 -6.46 3.19
C LYS A 148 7.74 -5.68 2.59
N ARG A 149 8.76 -6.36 2.08
CA ARG A 149 9.91 -5.69 1.45
C ARG A 149 9.48 -4.82 0.27
N LEU A 150 8.55 -5.33 -0.54
CA LEU A 150 8.00 -4.58 -1.67
C LEU A 150 7.07 -3.45 -1.21
N ASP A 151 6.34 -3.63 -0.12
CA ASP A 151 5.53 -2.56 0.49
C ASP A 151 6.39 -1.41 0.99
N PHE A 152 7.48 -1.71 1.70
CA PHE A 152 8.43 -0.70 2.16
C PHE A 152 8.97 0.17 1.01
N HIS A 153 9.24 -0.39 -0.16
CA HIS A 153 9.62 0.41 -1.32
C HIS A 153 8.51 1.36 -1.80
N ARG A 154 7.23 0.95 -1.70
CA ARG A 154 6.09 1.85 -1.99
C ARG A 154 6.04 3.01 -1.01
N GLN A 155 6.38 2.76 0.26
CA GLN A 155 6.44 3.78 1.29
C GLN A 155 7.53 4.82 1.00
N LEU A 156 8.70 4.40 0.52
CA LEU A 156 9.77 5.33 0.15
C LEU A 156 9.42 6.25 -1.04
N MET A 157 8.42 5.88 -1.84
CA MET A 157 7.90 6.69 -2.94
C MET A 157 6.72 7.59 -2.52
N SER A 158 6.22 7.45 -1.29
CA SER A 158 5.07 8.19 -0.74
C SER A 158 5.52 9.40 0.06
#